data_AF-A0A1W9PF40-F1
#
_entry.id   AF-A0A1W9PF40-F1
#
_cell.length_a   1.000
_cell.length_b   1.000
_cell.length_c   1.000
_cell.angle_alpha   90.00
_cell.angle_beta   90.00
_cell.angle_gamma   90.00
#
_symmetry.space_group_name_H-M   'P 1'
#
loop_
_entity.id
_entity.type
_entity.pdbx_description
1 polymer ?
#
loop_
_entity_poly.entity_id
_entity_poly.type
_entity_poly.pdbx_seq_one_letter_code
_entity_poly.pdbx_strand_id
1 'polypeptide(L)'
;MKDKLIMDDTKFDFILKAKPVYKTEPGLTRKIIEKISYFKEEPNWMRGLRLKSLQIFNEIHEPRFGVDVSNLDISRIVAYIKPGVLKATSWEDVPSEIKEVFEKLGIPEAERKALAGVGAQYDSEIVYRNIQKEMEKLGVIFLDMESAVRKYPDKR
;
A
#
# COMPACT_ATOMS: atom_id res chain seq x y z
N MET A 1 -0.89 -12.30 36.53
CA MET A 1 -1.83 -11.51 35.71
C MET A 1 -0.98 -10.76 34.71
N LYS A 2 -1.14 -11.00 33.40
CA LYS A 2 -0.40 -10.27 32.37
C LYS A 2 -1.12 -8.95 32.17
N ASP A 3 -0.50 -7.84 32.58
CA ASP A 3 -0.97 -6.50 32.26
C ASP A 3 -1.13 -6.40 30.74
N LYS A 4 -2.38 -6.32 30.27
CA LYS A 4 -2.67 -5.96 28.90
C LYS A 4 -2.19 -4.52 28.75
N LEU A 5 -1.14 -4.29 27.97
CA LEU A 5 -0.88 -3.00 27.36
C LEU A 5 -2.15 -2.65 26.56
N ILE A 6 -3.06 -1.88 27.15
CA ILE A 6 -4.14 -1.25 26.42
C ILE A 6 -3.48 -0.03 25.77
N MET A 7 -2.95 -0.21 24.55
CA MET A 7 -2.70 0.95 23.71
C MET A 7 -4.07 1.55 23.40
N ASP A 8 -4.26 2.80 23.80
CA ASP A 8 -5.42 3.58 23.40
C ASP A 8 -5.37 3.80 21.87
N ASP A 9 -6.06 2.93 21.14
CA ASP A 9 -6.13 2.91 19.69
C ASP A 9 -7.34 3.69 19.15
N THR A 10 -8.12 4.34 20.03
CA THR A 10 -9.28 5.17 19.65
C THR A 10 -8.91 6.28 18.68
N LYS A 11 -7.65 6.76 18.74
CA LYS A 11 -7.10 7.72 17.77
C LYS A 11 -7.07 7.19 16.33
N PHE A 12 -7.03 5.87 16.15
CA PHE A 12 -6.96 5.18 14.85
C PHE A 12 -8.28 4.51 14.44
N ASP A 13 -9.27 4.46 15.34
CA ASP A 13 -10.59 3.85 15.08
C ASP A 13 -11.54 4.82 14.34
N PHE A 14 -11.18 5.18 13.11
CA PHE A 14 -12.01 5.99 12.25
C PHE A 14 -12.03 5.45 10.82
N ILE A 15 -13.22 5.42 10.22
CA ILE A 15 -13.41 4.95 8.84
C ILE A 15 -13.60 6.16 7.93
N LEU A 16 -12.60 6.45 7.09
CA LEU A 16 -12.75 7.43 6.03
C LEU A 16 -13.64 6.85 4.93
N LYS A 17 -14.76 7.52 4.62
CA LYS A 17 -15.67 7.13 3.54
C LYS A 17 -15.28 7.80 2.21
N ALA A 18 -14.02 7.68 1.82
CA ALA A 18 -13.61 8.10 0.48
C ALA A 18 -14.23 7.16 -0.57
N LYS A 19 -14.76 7.72 -1.67
CA LYS A 19 -15.29 6.90 -2.76
C LYS A 19 -14.13 6.40 -3.62
N PRO A 20 -13.89 5.08 -3.73
CA PRO A 20 -12.86 4.57 -4.61
C PRO A 20 -13.30 4.73 -6.07
N VAL A 21 -12.34 5.07 -6.94
CA VAL A 21 -12.56 5.06 -8.40
C VAL A 21 -12.70 3.64 -8.91
N TYR A 22 -12.01 2.69 -8.26
CA TYR A 22 -12.11 1.29 -8.59
C TYR A 22 -11.89 0.42 -7.36
N LYS A 23 -12.63 -0.69 -7.28
CA LYS A 23 -12.37 -1.77 -6.33
C LYS A 23 -12.55 -3.11 -7.03
N THR A 24 -11.72 -4.07 -6.65
CA THR A 24 -11.85 -5.46 -7.11
C THR A 24 -13.04 -6.15 -6.43
N GLU A 25 -13.51 -7.26 -7.01
CA GLU A 25 -14.38 -8.17 -6.26
C GLU A 25 -13.60 -8.76 -5.06
N PRO A 26 -14.28 -9.12 -3.95
CA PRO A 26 -13.65 -9.85 -2.87
C PRO A 26 -13.02 -11.17 -3.32
N GLY A 27 -11.96 -11.56 -2.64
CA GLY A 27 -11.21 -12.79 -2.89
C GLY A 27 -9.89 -12.56 -3.60
N LEU A 28 -9.24 -13.68 -3.89
CA LEU A 28 -7.93 -13.70 -4.52
C LEU A 28 -7.94 -14.74 -5.65
N THR A 29 -8.19 -14.26 -6.87
CA THR A 29 -8.30 -15.11 -8.06
C THR A 29 -7.36 -14.63 -9.14
N ARG A 30 -7.08 -15.49 -10.13
CA ARG A 30 -6.29 -15.14 -11.32
C ARG A 30 -6.80 -13.86 -11.99
N LYS A 31 -8.12 -13.76 -12.18
CA LYS A 31 -8.78 -12.60 -12.79
C LYS A 31 -8.54 -11.31 -11.99
N ILE A 32 -8.57 -11.41 -10.65
CA ILE A 32 -8.28 -10.27 -9.77
C ILE A 32 -6.81 -9.86 -9.91
N ILE A 33 -5.87 -10.80 -9.89
CA ILE A 33 -4.44 -10.51 -10.08
C ILE A 33 -4.17 -9.85 -11.44
N GLU A 34 -4.78 -10.35 -12.51
CA GLU A 34 -4.66 -9.76 -13.85
C GLU A 34 -5.23 -8.33 -13.91
N LYS A 35 -6.38 -8.08 -13.27
CA LYS A 35 -6.95 -6.74 -13.13
C LYS A 35 -6.01 -5.80 -12.36
N ILE A 36 -5.47 -6.22 -11.23
CA ILE A 36 -4.53 -5.41 -10.43
C ILE A 36 -3.32 -5.03 -11.28
N SER A 37 -2.74 -6.01 -11.96
CA SER A 37 -1.57 -5.81 -12.82
C SER A 37 -1.86 -4.83 -13.97
N TYR A 38 -3.06 -4.90 -14.55
CA TYR A 38 -3.54 -3.95 -15.55
C TYR A 38 -3.68 -2.53 -14.98
N PHE A 39 -4.34 -2.36 -13.83
CA PHE A 39 -4.52 -1.03 -13.21
C PHE A 39 -3.19 -0.41 -12.74
N LYS A 40 -2.24 -1.25 -12.35
CA LYS A 40 -0.88 -0.84 -11.98
C LYS A 40 0.08 -0.79 -13.18
N GLU A 41 -0.41 -0.98 -14.41
CA GLU A 41 0.34 -0.97 -15.67
C GLU A 41 1.70 -1.66 -15.55
N GLU A 42 1.68 -2.87 -14.99
CA GLU A 42 2.90 -3.61 -14.70
C GLU A 42 3.46 -4.29 -15.95
N PRO A 43 4.80 -4.44 -16.05
CA PRO A 43 5.41 -5.24 -17.09
C PRO A 43 5.03 -6.73 -16.93
N ASN A 44 5.07 -7.45 -18.05
CA ASN A 44 4.65 -8.86 -18.11
C ASN A 44 5.32 -9.77 -17.07
N TRP A 45 6.60 -9.52 -16.76
CA TRP A 45 7.33 -10.32 -15.78
C TRP A 45 6.75 -10.19 -14.36
N MET A 46 6.26 -8.99 -13.99
CA MET A 46 5.69 -8.75 -12.67
C MET A 46 4.32 -9.41 -12.56
N ARG A 47 3.51 -9.29 -13.62
CA ARG A 47 2.25 -10.06 -13.73
C ARG A 47 2.50 -11.56 -13.57
N GLY A 48 3.50 -12.09 -14.26
CA GLY A 48 3.90 -13.49 -14.17
C GLY A 48 4.32 -13.89 -12.75
N LEU A 49 5.08 -13.03 -12.07
CA LEU A 49 5.46 -13.25 -10.67
C LEU A 49 4.23 -13.32 -9.76
N ARG A 50 3.28 -12.39 -9.89
CA ARG A 50 2.04 -12.39 -9.10
C ARG A 50 1.23 -13.66 -9.30
N LEU A 51 1.09 -14.12 -10.54
CA LEU A 51 0.36 -15.34 -10.87
C LEU A 51 1.04 -16.59 -10.29
N LYS A 52 2.38 -16.63 -10.34
CA LYS A 52 3.16 -17.70 -9.68
C LYS A 52 2.97 -17.67 -8.17
N SER A 53 2.98 -16.50 -7.54
CA SER A 53 2.72 -16.36 -6.10
C SER A 53 1.31 -16.82 -5.72
N LEU A 54 0.30 -16.52 -6.55
CA LEU A 54 -1.06 -17.02 -6.34
C LEU A 54 -1.12 -18.55 -6.39
N GLN A 55 -0.42 -19.17 -7.35
CA GLN A 55 -0.34 -20.61 -7.43
C GLN A 55 0.26 -21.21 -6.15
N ILE A 56 1.42 -20.70 -5.71
CA ILE A 56 2.09 -21.16 -4.49
C ILE A 56 1.19 -20.96 -3.26
N PHE A 57 0.51 -19.80 -3.17
CA PHE A 57 -0.42 -19.51 -2.08
C PHE A 57 -1.54 -20.55 -2.00
N ASN A 58 -2.10 -20.97 -3.13
CA ASN A 58 -3.15 -21.99 -3.17
C ASN A 58 -2.62 -23.41 -2.88
N GLU A 59 -1.32 -23.66 -3.00
CA GLU A 59 -0.69 -24.95 -2.70
C GLU A 59 -0.31 -25.05 -1.21
N ILE A 60 0.07 -23.94 -0.57
CA ILE A 60 0.45 -23.88 0.84
C ILE A 60 -0.79 -23.63 1.70
N HIS A 61 -1.38 -24.70 2.22
CA HIS A 61 -2.65 -24.61 2.94
C HIS A 61 -2.49 -24.12 4.38
N GLU A 62 -1.44 -24.52 5.10
CA GLU A 62 -1.28 -24.18 6.52
C GLU A 62 0.20 -24.12 6.92
N PRO A 63 0.77 -22.92 7.17
CA PRO A 63 2.08 -22.81 7.80
C PRO A 63 2.01 -23.35 9.23
N ARG A 64 2.96 -24.21 9.63
CA ARG A 64 3.04 -24.77 11.00
C ARG A 64 3.46 -23.76 12.08
N PHE A 65 3.50 -22.48 11.75
CA PHE A 65 3.97 -21.40 12.61
C PHE A 65 3.09 -20.16 12.40
N GLY A 66 2.95 -19.34 13.43
CA GLY A 66 2.20 -18.08 13.38
C GLY A 66 0.95 -18.08 14.26
N VAL A 67 0.10 -17.10 14.03
CA VAL A 67 -1.20 -16.97 14.70
C VAL A 67 -2.21 -17.92 14.06
N ASP A 68 -3.22 -18.32 14.83
CA ASP A 68 -4.34 -19.10 14.31
C ASP A 68 -5.11 -18.28 13.26
N VAL A 69 -5.21 -18.83 12.05
CA VAL A 69 -5.91 -18.24 10.90
C VAL A 69 -7.14 -19.06 10.50
N SER A 70 -7.60 -20.00 11.33
CA SER A 70 -8.78 -20.84 11.06
C SER A 70 -10.05 -20.04 10.72
N ASN A 71 -10.19 -18.84 11.27
CA ASN A 71 -11.31 -17.93 11.02
C ASN A 71 -11.07 -16.93 9.88
N LEU A 72 -9.92 -17.00 9.19
CA LEU A 72 -9.56 -16.07 8.11
C LEU A 72 -10.20 -16.52 6.79
N ASP A 73 -11.19 -15.76 6.33
CA ASP A 73 -11.81 -16.00 5.02
C ASP A 73 -11.28 -15.00 3.98
N ILE A 74 -10.29 -15.45 3.19
CA ILE A 74 -9.68 -14.66 2.11
C ILE A 74 -10.70 -14.27 1.05
N SER A 75 -11.75 -15.08 0.83
CA SER A 75 -12.77 -14.81 -0.19
C SER A 75 -13.57 -13.53 0.08
N ARG A 76 -13.53 -13.03 1.32
CA ARG A 76 -14.22 -11.82 1.75
C ARG A 76 -13.35 -10.57 1.72
N ILE A 77 -12.04 -10.72 1.48
CA ILE A 77 -11.08 -9.61 1.50
C ILE A 77 -11.01 -8.97 0.11
N VAL A 78 -11.11 -7.64 0.04
CA VAL A 78 -10.89 -6.91 -1.22
C VAL A 78 -9.40 -6.69 -1.39
N ALA A 79 -8.81 -7.33 -2.41
CA ALA A 79 -7.36 -7.33 -2.61
C ALA A 79 -6.79 -6.01 -3.17
N TYR A 80 -7.64 -5.19 -3.82
CA TYR A 80 -7.21 -3.93 -4.41
C TYR A 80 -8.32 -2.89 -4.45
N ILE A 81 -7.98 -1.69 -3.99
CA ILE A 81 -8.82 -0.49 -3.97
C ILE A 81 -7.99 0.67 -4.52
N LYS A 82 -8.46 1.26 -5.62
CA LYS A 82 -7.88 2.47 -6.20
C LYS A 82 -8.64 3.67 -5.65
N PRO A 83 -8.02 4.50 -4.79
CA PRO A 83 -8.66 5.69 -4.26
C PRO A 83 -8.91 6.70 -5.40
N GLY A 84 -9.91 7.56 -5.22
CA GLY A 84 -10.22 8.64 -6.15
C GLY A 84 -9.31 9.86 -6.05
N VAL A 85 -8.07 9.65 -5.61
CA VAL A 85 -7.13 10.72 -5.30
C VAL A 85 -5.92 10.63 -6.24
N LEU A 86 -5.54 11.77 -6.80
CA LEU A 86 -4.32 11.90 -7.59
C LEU A 86 -3.09 11.90 -6.69
N LYS A 87 -1.98 11.35 -7.19
CA LYS A 87 -0.70 11.36 -6.47
C LYS A 87 -0.24 12.81 -6.29
N ALA A 88 -0.12 13.26 -5.05
CA ALA A 88 0.40 14.57 -4.70
C ALA A 88 1.92 14.51 -4.46
N THR A 89 2.65 15.49 -4.99
CA THR A 89 4.10 15.65 -4.79
C THR A 89 4.44 16.73 -3.77
N SER A 90 3.45 17.52 -3.36
CA SER A 90 3.54 18.50 -2.29
C SER A 90 2.45 18.24 -1.26
N TRP A 91 2.66 18.69 -0.02
CA TRP A 91 1.66 18.52 1.03
C TRP A 91 0.40 19.32 0.69
N GLU A 92 0.55 20.49 0.07
CA GLU A 92 -0.52 21.39 -0.35
C GLU A 92 -1.48 20.73 -1.34
N ASP A 93 -0.98 19.86 -2.21
CA ASP A 93 -1.76 19.17 -3.24
C ASP A 93 -2.55 17.95 -2.71
N VAL A 94 -2.31 17.51 -1.47
CA VAL A 94 -3.04 16.39 -0.88
C VAL A 94 -4.50 16.84 -0.59
N PRO A 95 -5.52 16.06 -0.99
CA PRO A 95 -6.92 16.37 -0.65
C PRO A 95 -7.14 16.48 0.85
N SER A 96 -8.03 17.39 1.26
CA SER A 96 -8.34 17.69 2.68
C SER A 96 -8.72 16.45 3.47
N GLU A 97 -9.53 15.57 2.88
CA GLU A 97 -9.99 14.32 3.49
C GLU A 97 -8.82 13.40 3.89
N ILE A 98 -7.74 13.39 3.11
CA ILE A 98 -6.53 12.60 3.40
C ILE A 98 -5.59 13.35 4.33
N LYS A 99 -5.49 14.68 4.23
CA LYS A 99 -4.72 15.51 5.17
C LYS A 99 -5.18 15.28 6.60
N GLU A 100 -6.49 15.24 6.85
CA GLU A 100 -7.03 14.97 8.18
C GLU A 100 -6.57 13.61 8.74
N VAL A 101 -6.56 12.57 7.90
CA VAL A 101 -6.04 11.24 8.28
C VAL A 101 -4.55 11.34 8.59
N PHE A 102 -3.78 11.99 7.72
CA PHE A 102 -2.34 12.09 7.83
C PHE A 102 -1.90 12.95 9.03
N GLU A 103 -2.65 13.99 9.38
CA GLU A 103 -2.45 14.77 10.60
C GLU A 103 -2.70 13.93 11.85
N LYS A 104 -3.80 13.14 11.86
CA LYS A 104 -4.06 12.20 12.96
C LYS A 104 -2.94 11.16 13.08
N LEU A 105 -2.42 10.67 11.95
CA LEU A 105 -1.29 9.74 11.91
C LEU A 105 0.06 10.41 12.23
N GLY A 106 0.15 11.74 12.30
CA GLY A 106 1.37 12.48 12.61
C GLY A 106 2.37 12.59 11.44
N ILE A 107 1.91 12.43 10.20
CA ILE A 107 2.76 12.48 8.99
C ILE A 107 3.52 13.82 8.84
N PRO A 108 2.91 15.01 9.07
CA PRO A 108 3.65 16.28 8.96
C PRO A 108 4.76 16.44 10.00
N GLU A 109 4.60 15.82 11.18
CA GLU A 109 5.65 15.80 12.19
C GLU A 109 6.77 14.82 11.81
N ALA A 110 6.40 13.65 11.30
CA ALA A 110 7.35 12.67 10.78
C ALA A 110 8.18 13.24 9.63
N GLU A 111 7.57 14.00 8.70
CA GLU A 111 8.28 14.64 7.59
C GLU A 111 9.32 15.66 8.05
N ARG A 112 8.99 16.50 9.03
CA ARG A 112 9.95 17.46 9.61
C ARG A 112 11.12 16.77 10.31
N LYS A 113 10.92 15.55 10.81
CA LYS A 113 11.93 14.74 11.50
C LYS A 113 12.67 13.77 10.57
N ALA A 114 12.11 13.44 9.41
CA ALA A 114 12.62 12.40 8.51
C ALA A 114 13.74 12.92 7.61
N LEU A 115 14.91 12.30 7.73
CA LEU A 115 16.13 12.68 7.01
C LEU A 115 16.14 12.31 5.52
N ALA A 116 15.19 11.49 5.04
CA ALA A 116 15.24 10.91 3.69
C ALA A 116 13.98 11.15 2.83
N GLY A 117 12.98 11.87 3.36
CA GLY A 117 11.67 12.06 2.73
C GLY A 117 10.58 11.16 3.30
N VAL A 118 9.34 11.41 2.89
CA VAL A 118 8.13 10.71 3.37
C VAL A 118 7.28 10.31 2.17
N GLY A 119 6.82 9.06 2.18
CA GLY A 119 5.77 8.57 1.29
C GLY A 119 4.59 8.09 2.13
N ALA A 120 3.38 8.43 1.73
CA ALA A 120 2.17 7.95 2.38
C ALA A 120 1.28 7.21 1.38
N GLN A 121 0.88 6.00 1.78
CA GLN A 121 -0.01 5.15 1.03
C GLN A 121 -1.41 5.22 1.62
N TYR A 122 -2.40 5.36 0.76
CA TYR A 122 -3.80 5.27 1.12
C TYR A 122 -4.45 4.19 0.25
N ASP A 123 -5.13 3.24 0.89
CA ASP A 123 -5.55 1.99 0.28
C ASP A 123 -4.39 1.29 -0.46
N SER A 124 -4.56 1.00 -1.76
CA SER A 124 -3.58 0.29 -2.56
C SER A 124 -2.67 1.20 -3.40
N GLU A 125 -2.72 2.52 -3.19
CA GLU A 125 -2.00 3.51 -4.00
C GLU A 125 -1.25 4.53 -3.13
N ILE A 126 -0.08 4.96 -3.61
CA ILE A 126 0.65 6.06 -2.96
C ILE A 126 0.01 7.38 -3.35
N VAL A 127 -0.44 8.14 -2.35
CA VAL A 127 -1.14 9.43 -2.53
C VAL A 127 -0.26 10.62 -2.22
N TYR A 128 0.82 10.43 -1.45
CA TYR A 128 1.79 11.48 -1.15
C TYR A 128 3.21 10.93 -1.23
N ARG A 129 4.11 11.71 -1.84
CA ARG A 129 5.55 11.44 -1.80
C ARG A 129 6.35 12.73 -1.90
N ASN A 130 7.22 12.94 -0.93
CA ASN A 130 8.24 13.97 -0.95
C ASN A 130 9.63 13.34 -0.75
N ILE A 131 10.54 13.58 -1.69
CA ILE A 131 11.92 13.11 -1.65
C ILE A 131 12.82 14.33 -1.50
N GLN A 132 13.80 14.24 -0.60
CA GLN A 132 14.79 15.30 -0.51
C GLN A 132 15.70 15.28 -1.75
N LYS A 133 15.81 16.43 -2.42
CA LYS A 133 16.68 16.64 -3.60
C LYS A 133 18.15 16.24 -3.34
N GLU A 134 18.57 16.22 -2.09
CA GLU A 134 19.92 15.80 -1.68
C GLU A 134 20.16 14.31 -1.93
N MET A 135 19.14 13.45 -1.74
CA MET A 135 19.24 12.02 -2.01
C MET A 135 19.41 11.74 -3.51
N GLU A 136 18.71 12.50 -4.35
CA GLU A 136 18.86 12.41 -5.81
C GLU A 136 20.29 12.80 -6.26
N LYS A 137 20.89 13.83 -5.64
CA LYS A 137 22.27 14.25 -5.92
C LYS A 137 23.30 13.18 -5.54
N LEU A 138 23.01 12.37 -4.52
CA LEU A 138 23.83 11.24 -4.10
C LEU A 138 23.61 9.98 -4.96
N GLY A 139 22.74 10.05 -5.98
CA GLY A 139 22.43 8.93 -6.86
C GLY A 139 21.46 7.90 -6.27
N VAL A 140 20.79 8.23 -5.16
CA VAL A 140 19.81 7.35 -4.52
C VAL A 140 18.50 7.38 -5.30
N ILE A 141 18.03 6.20 -5.73
CA ILE A 141 16.73 6.03 -6.40
C ILE A 141 15.70 5.64 -5.33
N PHE A 142 14.93 6.61 -4.85
CA PHE A 142 13.82 6.36 -3.94
C PHE A 142 12.50 6.46 -4.71
N LEU A 143 11.84 5.33 -4.96
CA LEU A 143 10.60 5.27 -5.73
C LEU A 143 9.55 4.42 -5.03
N ASP A 144 8.30 4.67 -5.37
CA ASP A 144 7.22 3.75 -5.04
C ASP A 144 7.35 2.47 -5.87
N MET A 145 6.77 1.36 -5.39
CA MET A 145 6.94 0.06 -6.03
C MET A 145 6.45 0.05 -7.49
N GLU A 146 5.35 0.74 -7.80
CA GLU A 146 4.85 0.79 -9.18
C GLU A 146 5.83 1.53 -10.09
N SER A 147 6.28 2.72 -9.68
CA SER A 147 7.28 3.49 -10.42
C SER A 147 8.58 2.71 -10.58
N ALA A 148 9.06 2.02 -9.54
CA ALA A 148 10.28 1.24 -9.58
C ALA A 148 10.18 0.11 -10.61
N VAL A 149 9.08 -0.66 -10.57
CA VAL A 149 8.84 -1.78 -11.48
C VAL A 149 8.69 -1.33 -12.93
N ARG A 150 8.06 -0.17 -13.18
CA ARG A 150 7.87 0.37 -14.53
C ARG A 150 9.14 1.01 -15.10
N LYS A 151 9.86 1.81 -14.30
CA LYS A 151 11.03 2.58 -14.75
C LYS A 151 12.32 1.78 -14.76
N TYR A 152 12.44 0.80 -13.87
CA TYR A 152 13.62 -0.04 -13.72
C TYR A 152 13.27 -1.53 -13.77
N PRO A 153 12.62 -2.01 -14.84
CA PRO A 153 12.16 -3.40 -14.93
C PRO A 153 13.30 -4.42 -14.89
N ASP A 154 14.52 -4.01 -15.23
CA ASP A 154 15.71 -4.88 -15.34
C ASP A 154 16.58 -4.89 -14.06
N LYS A 155 16.31 -4.00 -13.10
CA LYS A 155 17.05 -3.93 -11.82
C LYS A 155 16.39 -4.85 -10.77
N ARG A 156 16.32 -6.13 -11.11
CA ARG A 156 15.65 -7.16 -10.33
C ARG A 156 16.59 -7.92 -9.39
#